data_AF-A0A6P6DUT5-F1
#
_entry.id   AF-A0A6P6DUT5-F1
#
_cell.length_a   1.000
_cell.length_b   1.000
_cell.length_c   1.000
_cell.angle_alpha   90.00
_cell.angle_beta   90.00
_cell.angle_gamma   90.00
#
_symmetry.space_group_name_H-M   'P 1'
#
loop_
_entity.id
_entity.type
_entity.pdbx_description
1 polymer ?
#
loop_
_entity_poly.entity_id
_entity_poly.type
_entity_poly.pdbx_seq_one_letter_code
_entity_poly.pdbx_strand_id
1 'polypeptide(L)'
;MTLMGQDDCAWMYPPPPEGYPGPVYAVKEDMLCAASRKTEKSICRGDSGGPLVCPVEGVWYLIGITSWSSGCESPVAPSVFANVTYFANWIEEKKQASPDPDIALAPPQEGAPALIALDSQDSVLESKSFGILMSSQIFLLQLTLLGNL
;
A
#
# COMPACT_ATOMS: atom_id res chain seq x y z
N MET A 1 -3.53 -4.74 1.03
CA MET A 1 -4.80 -4.32 0.41
C MET A 1 -5.21 -5.37 -0.61
N THR A 2 -6.45 -5.34 -1.10
CA THR A 2 -7.02 -6.25 -2.09
C THR A 2 -7.49 -5.43 -3.28
N LEU A 3 -7.19 -5.89 -4.50
CA LEU A 3 -7.67 -5.25 -5.72
C LEU A 3 -9.20 -5.33 -5.80
N MET A 4 -9.79 -4.27 -6.34
CA MET A 4 -11.23 -4.14 -6.49
C MET A 4 -11.58 -3.93 -7.96
N GLY A 5 -12.74 -4.47 -8.37
CA GLY A 5 -13.26 -4.25 -9.71
C GLY A 5 -13.48 -2.76 -9.98
N GLN A 6 -13.31 -2.34 -11.23
CA GLN A 6 -13.42 -0.94 -11.62
C GLN A 6 -14.84 -0.40 -11.36
N ASP A 7 -15.88 -1.14 -11.75
CA ASP A 7 -17.28 -0.75 -11.55
C ASP A 7 -17.65 -0.71 -10.06
N ASP A 8 -17.21 -1.72 -9.30
CA ASP A 8 -17.38 -1.77 -7.85
C ASP A 8 -16.74 -0.54 -7.17
N CYS A 9 -15.58 -0.11 -7.68
CA CYS A 9 -14.89 1.08 -7.18
C CYS A 9 -15.59 2.38 -7.55
N ALA A 10 -15.99 2.51 -8.81
CA ALA A 10 -16.73 3.68 -9.28
C ALA A 10 -18.03 3.87 -8.48
N TRP A 11 -18.71 2.78 -8.11
CA TRP A 11 -19.90 2.83 -7.28
C TRP A 11 -19.66 3.42 -5.88
N MET A 12 -18.44 3.32 -5.34
CA MET A 12 -18.07 3.92 -4.05
C MET A 12 -17.75 5.42 -4.15
N TYR A 13 -17.74 6.00 -5.35
CA TYR A 13 -17.56 7.42 -5.61
C TYR A 13 -18.74 8.00 -6.40
N PRO A 14 -19.96 8.03 -5.82
CA PRO A 14 -21.10 8.62 -6.50
C PRO A 14 -20.91 10.14 -6.68
N PRO A 15 -21.47 10.71 -7.76
CA PRO A 15 -21.46 12.16 -7.93
C PRO A 15 -22.24 12.85 -6.79
N PRO A 16 -21.93 14.11 -6.47
CA PRO A 16 -22.72 14.90 -5.52
C PRO A 16 -24.20 14.97 -5.94
N PRO A 17 -25.15 15.04 -4.99
CA PRO A 17 -26.55 15.26 -5.30
C PRO A 17 -26.75 16.53 -6.13
N GLU A 18 -27.75 16.52 -7.02
CA GLU A 18 -28.07 17.69 -7.84
C GLU A 18 -28.30 18.94 -6.97
N GLY A 19 -27.67 20.06 -7.35
CA GLY A 19 -27.74 21.32 -6.61
C GLY A 19 -26.73 21.48 -5.47
N TYR A 20 -25.92 20.45 -5.16
CA TYR A 20 -24.80 20.57 -4.22
C TYR A 20 -23.46 20.71 -4.96
N PRO A 21 -22.78 21.87 -4.87
CA PRO A 21 -21.47 22.03 -5.48
C PRO A 21 -20.45 21.18 -4.73
N GLY A 22 -19.76 20.29 -5.46
CA GLY A 22 -18.73 19.43 -4.91
C GLY A 22 -17.85 18.85 -6.02
N PRO A 23 -16.64 18.37 -5.66
CA PRO A 23 -15.78 17.68 -6.61
C PRO A 23 -16.45 16.38 -7.08
N VAL A 24 -16.44 16.15 -8.40
CA VAL A 24 -16.85 14.88 -9.00
C VAL A 24 -15.62 13.99 -9.09
N TYR A 25 -15.62 12.87 -8.38
CA TYR A 25 -14.59 11.85 -8.49
C TYR A 25 -15.05 10.78 -9.47
N ALA A 26 -14.23 10.50 -10.48
CA ALA A 26 -14.52 9.48 -11.49
C ALA A 26 -13.33 8.53 -11.60
N VAL A 27 -13.60 7.24 -11.41
CA VAL A 27 -12.62 6.16 -11.62
C VAL A 27 -12.59 5.85 -13.12
N LYS A 28 -11.42 6.02 -13.73
CA LYS A 28 -11.19 5.85 -15.17
C LYS A 28 -10.48 4.53 -15.46
N GLU A 29 -10.43 4.16 -16.75
CA GLU A 29 -9.77 2.92 -17.22
C GLU A 29 -8.26 2.89 -16.98
N ASP A 30 -7.64 4.07 -16.90
CA ASP A 30 -6.22 4.25 -16.57
C ASP A 30 -5.95 4.20 -15.06
N MET A 31 -6.96 3.83 -14.26
CA MET A 31 -6.88 3.71 -12.82
C MET A 31 -7.19 2.28 -12.35
N LEU A 32 -6.70 1.94 -11.17
CA LEU A 32 -7.08 0.74 -10.43
C LEU A 32 -7.37 1.09 -8.98
N CYS A 33 -8.18 0.26 -8.33
CA CYS A 33 -8.54 0.47 -6.94
C CYS A 33 -8.06 -0.68 -6.07
N ALA A 34 -7.65 -0.34 -4.84
CA ALA A 34 -7.38 -1.33 -3.81
C ALA A 34 -7.95 -0.87 -2.47
N ALA A 35 -8.52 -1.80 -1.72
CA ALA A 35 -9.05 -1.55 -0.39
C ALA A 35 -8.61 -2.66 0.56
N SER A 36 -8.52 -2.38 1.86
CA SER A 36 -8.31 -3.42 2.85
C SER A 36 -9.64 -3.79 3.51
N ARG A 37 -10.05 -5.05 3.37
CA ARG A 37 -11.25 -5.57 4.06
C ARG A 37 -11.03 -5.78 5.57
N LYS A 38 -9.77 -5.77 6.02
CA LYS A 38 -9.39 -6.04 7.41
C LYS A 38 -9.01 -4.78 8.19
N THR A 39 -8.58 -3.75 7.50
CA THR A 39 -8.09 -2.51 8.11
C THR A 39 -8.80 -1.35 7.46
N GLU A 40 -9.40 -0.46 8.22
CA GLU A 40 -9.92 0.82 7.73
C GLU A 40 -8.75 1.79 7.44
N LYS A 41 -7.89 1.41 6.49
CA LYS A 41 -6.72 2.18 6.07
C LYS A 41 -6.78 2.42 4.57
N SER A 42 -6.54 3.66 4.18
CA SER A 42 -6.41 4.11 2.79
C SER A 42 -5.17 5.00 2.69
N ILE A 43 -4.72 5.25 1.47
CA ILE A 43 -3.69 6.24 1.17
C ILE A 43 -4.09 7.61 1.73
N CYS A 44 -3.14 8.26 2.39
CA CYS A 44 -3.26 9.59 2.97
C CYS A 44 -2.46 10.61 2.17
N ARG A 45 -2.55 11.87 2.60
CA ARG A 45 -1.65 12.93 2.14
C ARG A 45 -0.19 12.54 2.41
N GLY A 46 0.64 12.62 1.38
CA GLY A 46 2.06 12.25 1.45
C GLY A 46 2.37 10.89 0.81
N ASP A 47 1.37 10.04 0.59
CA ASP A 47 1.58 8.74 -0.07
C ASP A 47 1.62 8.84 -1.60
N SER A 48 1.26 10.00 -2.17
CA SER A 48 1.24 10.25 -3.62
C SER A 48 2.55 9.88 -4.29
N GLY A 49 2.48 9.11 -5.38
CA GLY A 49 3.66 8.59 -6.07
C GLY A 49 4.24 7.30 -5.49
N GLY A 50 3.77 6.86 -4.32
CA GLY A 50 4.18 5.60 -3.70
C GLY A 50 3.77 4.36 -4.50
N PRO A 51 4.46 3.23 -4.32
CA PRO A 51 4.20 2.02 -5.10
C PRO A 51 3.07 1.16 -4.50
N LEU A 52 2.18 0.66 -5.35
CA LEU A 52 1.35 -0.51 -5.05
C LEU A 52 1.99 -1.73 -5.72
N VAL A 53 2.44 -2.68 -4.91
CA VAL A 53 3.10 -3.90 -5.37
C VAL A 53 2.27 -5.16 -5.08
N CYS A 54 2.34 -6.14 -5.99
CA CYS A 54 1.67 -7.42 -5.86
C CYS A 54 2.67 -8.58 -6.03
N PRO A 55 2.67 -9.58 -5.13
CA PRO A 55 3.50 -10.77 -5.30
C PRO A 55 2.80 -11.74 -6.26
N VAL A 56 3.48 -12.10 -7.34
CA VAL A 56 3.04 -13.12 -8.31
C VAL A 56 4.18 -14.12 -8.45
N GLU A 57 3.92 -15.38 -8.09
CA GLU A 57 4.92 -16.46 -8.19
C GLU A 57 6.27 -16.15 -7.51
N GLY A 58 6.23 -15.42 -6.39
CA GLY A 58 7.42 -15.04 -5.62
C GLY A 58 8.15 -13.80 -6.13
N VAL A 59 7.67 -13.17 -7.22
CA VAL A 59 8.21 -11.93 -7.77
C VAL A 59 7.25 -10.78 -7.45
N TRP A 60 7.80 -9.63 -7.02
CA TRP A 60 7.02 -8.43 -6.73
C TRP A 60 6.88 -7.57 -7.98
N TYR A 61 5.64 -7.35 -8.40
CA TYR A 61 5.32 -6.50 -9.55
C TYR A 61 4.77 -5.17 -9.08
N LEU A 62 5.26 -4.07 -9.66
CA LEU A 62 4.66 -2.75 -9.52
C LEU A 62 3.41 -2.69 -10.40
N ILE A 63 2.23 -2.67 -9.77
CA ILE A 63 0.96 -2.70 -10.50
C ILE A 63 0.26 -1.35 -10.49
N GLY A 64 0.55 -0.49 -9.51
CA GLY A 64 -0.06 0.83 -9.39
C GLY A 64 0.84 1.88 -8.77
N ILE A 65 0.54 3.14 -9.06
CA ILE A 65 1.16 4.32 -8.43
C ILE A 65 0.09 5.06 -7.63
N THR A 66 0.33 5.31 -6.34
CA THR A 66 -0.61 6.00 -5.47
C THR A 66 -1.02 7.34 -6.05
N SER A 67 -2.33 7.55 -6.20
CA SER A 67 -2.88 8.75 -6.81
C SER A 67 -3.74 9.54 -5.82
N TRP A 68 -4.93 9.04 -5.48
CA TRP A 68 -5.89 9.78 -4.66
C TRP A 68 -6.89 8.88 -3.93
N SER A 69 -7.45 9.41 -2.84
CA SER A 69 -8.58 8.85 -2.10
C SER A 69 -9.49 10.00 -1.66
N SER A 70 -10.76 9.72 -1.29
CA SER A 70 -11.65 10.75 -0.73
C SER A 70 -11.27 11.15 0.70
N GLY A 71 -10.45 10.34 1.37
CA GLY A 71 -9.99 10.52 2.74
C GLY A 71 -9.29 9.26 3.24
N CYS A 72 -8.59 9.39 4.35
CA CYS A 72 -7.94 8.26 5.02
C CYS A 72 -8.40 8.04 6.46
N GLU A 73 -9.44 8.76 6.87
CA GLU A 73 -10.17 8.55 8.12
C GLU A 73 -11.53 7.88 7.82
N SER A 74 -12.09 7.22 8.82
CA SER A 74 -13.35 6.47 8.68
C SER A 74 -14.53 7.42 8.37
N PRO A 75 -15.44 7.07 7.44
CA PRO A 75 -15.46 5.86 6.64
C PRO A 75 -14.44 5.88 5.50
N VAL A 76 -13.61 4.84 5.43
CA VAL A 76 -12.51 4.76 4.47
C VAL A 76 -13.01 4.23 3.13
N ALA A 77 -12.90 5.05 2.09
CA ALA A 77 -13.10 4.65 0.70
C ALA A 77 -11.90 3.82 0.19
N PRO A 78 -12.05 3.06 -0.91
CA PRO A 78 -10.91 2.45 -1.60
C PRO A 78 -9.82 3.49 -1.91
N SER A 79 -8.59 3.04 -2.07
CA SER A 79 -7.51 3.89 -2.57
C SER A 79 -7.43 3.74 -4.09
N VAL A 80 -7.24 4.86 -4.80
CA VAL A 80 -7.13 4.88 -6.26
C VAL A 80 -5.69 5.12 -6.69
N PHE A 81 -5.24 4.30 -7.62
CA PHE A 81 -3.88 4.27 -8.14
C PHE A 81 -3.91 4.44 -9.65
N ALA A 82 -2.87 5.05 -10.23
CA ALA A 82 -2.64 4.96 -11.66
C ALA A 82 -2.30 3.52 -12.03
N ASN A 83 -2.92 2.99 -13.08
CA ASN A 83 -2.73 1.60 -13.52
C ASN A 83 -1.45 1.46 -14.35
N VAL A 84 -0.39 0.90 -13.75
CA VAL A 84 0.91 0.77 -14.44
C VAL A 84 0.81 -0.10 -15.69
N THR A 85 -0.07 -1.10 -15.68
CA THR A 85 -0.30 -1.97 -16.84
C THR A 85 -0.92 -1.19 -18.01
N TYR A 86 -1.84 -0.27 -17.73
CA TYR A 86 -2.43 0.60 -18.75
C TYR A 86 -1.37 1.48 -19.43
N PHE A 87 -0.39 1.96 -18.66
CA PHE A 87 0.68 2.82 -19.16
C PHE A 87 1.92 2.07 -19.68
N ALA A 88 1.91 0.73 -19.76
CA ALA A 88 3.11 -0.06 -20.08
C ALA A 88 3.79 0.36 -21.40
N ASN A 89 3.02 0.56 -22.47
CA ASN A 89 3.55 0.99 -23.77
C ASN A 89 4.19 2.38 -23.70
N TRP A 90 3.55 3.32 -22.98
CA TRP A 90 4.09 4.66 -22.80
C TRP A 90 5.39 4.64 -21.99
N ILE A 91 5.45 3.82 -20.93
CA ILE A 91 6.66 3.63 -20.13
C ILE A 91 7.79 3.09 -21.01
N GLU A 92 7.52 2.08 -21.82
CA GLU A 92 8.51 1.50 -22.73
C GLU A 92 9.02 2.53 -23.75
N GLU A 93 8.12 3.30 -24.37
CA GLU A 93 8.47 4.38 -25.31
C GLU A 93 9.39 5.41 -24.63
N LYS A 94 9.05 5.87 -23.42
CA LYS A 94 9.86 6.88 -22.71
C LYS A 94 11.21 6.35 -22.23
N LYS A 95 11.28 5.06 -21.88
CA LYS A 95 12.55 4.41 -21.56
C LYS A 95 13.47 4.37 -22.78
N GLN A 96 12.94 4.08 -23.98
CA GLN A 96 13.74 4.05 -25.20
C GLN A 96 14.17 5.45 -25.67
N ALA A 97 13.32 6.45 -25.47
CA ALA A 97 13.61 7.84 -25.86
C ALA A 97 14.54 8.58 -24.88
N SER A 98 14.75 8.02 -23.68
CA SER A 98 15.63 8.59 -22.67
C SER A 98 17.01 7.94 -22.80
N PRO A 99 18.07 8.66 -23.23
CA PRO A 99 19.41 8.11 -23.22
C PRO A 99 19.79 7.71 -21.80
N ASP A 100 20.58 6.64 -21.67
CA ASP A 100 21.11 6.25 -20.36
C ASP A 100 21.79 7.46 -19.71
N PRO A 101 21.58 7.68 -18.39
CA PRO A 101 22.16 8.82 -17.73
C PRO A 101 23.69 8.75 -17.86
N ASP A 102 24.28 9.81 -18.41
CA ASP A 102 25.73 9.95 -18.39
C ASP A 102 26.17 10.12 -16.94
N ILE A 103 26.78 9.08 -16.39
CA ILE A 103 27.29 9.04 -15.02
C ILE A 103 28.24 10.22 -14.76
N ALA A 104 28.92 10.74 -15.79
CA ALA A 104 29.82 11.88 -15.67
C ALA A 104 29.11 13.24 -15.55
N LEU A 105 27.85 13.32 -15.99
CA LEU A 105 27.01 14.54 -15.93
C LEU A 105 25.98 14.50 -14.80
N ALA A 106 25.80 13.35 -14.15
CA ALA A 106 25.02 13.26 -12.94
C ALA A 106 25.59 14.28 -11.92
N PRO A 107 24.75 15.14 -11.33
CA PRO A 107 25.17 15.93 -10.18
C PRO A 107 25.84 14.98 -9.18
N PRO A 108 26.95 15.38 -8.52
CA PRO A 108 27.46 14.64 -7.37
C PRO A 108 26.25 14.33 -6.51
N GLN A 109 25.98 13.06 -6.21
CA GLN A 109 24.78 12.69 -5.48
C GLN A 109 24.73 13.57 -4.24
N GLU A 110 23.83 14.55 -4.24
CA GLU A 110 23.57 15.36 -3.07
C GLU A 110 22.93 14.35 -2.14
N GLY A 111 23.76 13.76 -1.28
CA GLY A 111 23.38 12.65 -0.44
C GLY A 111 22.04 13.00 0.16
N ALA A 112 21.04 12.14 -0.08
CA ALA A 112 19.67 12.41 0.29
C ALA A 112 19.65 13.08 1.66
N PRO A 113 19.16 14.33 1.80
CA PRO A 113 19.19 15.01 3.07
C PRO A 113 18.45 14.12 4.09
N ALA A 114 19.23 13.61 5.04
CA ALA A 114 18.87 12.69 6.11
C ALA A 114 18.66 11.20 5.75
N LEU A 115 19.73 10.49 5.39
CA LEU A 115 19.96 9.12 5.90
C LEU A 115 20.91 9.07 7.12
N ILE A 116 21.29 10.22 7.67
CA ILE A 116 22.13 10.34 8.88
C ILE A 116 21.29 10.65 10.14
N ALA A 117 19.96 10.50 10.07
CA ALA A 117 19.07 10.71 11.22
C ALA A 117 17.96 9.64 11.35
N LEU A 118 18.20 8.43 10.84
CA LEU A 118 17.50 7.24 11.35
C LEU A 118 18.54 6.35 12.02
N ASP A 119 18.66 6.50 13.34
CA ASP A 119 19.14 5.42 14.18
C ASP A 119 18.35 4.16 13.80
N SER A 120 19.05 3.11 13.39
CA SER A 120 18.46 1.83 13.03
C SER A 120 17.88 1.18 14.28
N GLN A 121 16.72 1.65 14.72
CA GLN A 121 15.75 0.75 15.32
C GLN A 121 15.01 0.09 14.16
N ASP A 122 15.63 -1.00 13.72
CA ASP A 122 15.01 -2.06 12.93
C ASP A 122 13.65 -2.40 13.53
N SER A 123 12.60 -1.79 12.99
CA SER A 123 11.24 -2.27 13.09
C SER A 123 10.88 -2.99 11.80
N VAL A 124 11.76 -3.90 11.39
CA VAL A 124 11.28 -5.13 10.75
C VAL A 124 10.32 -5.75 11.75
N LEU A 125 9.03 -5.76 11.42
CA LEU A 125 8.04 -6.52 12.18
C LEU A 125 8.40 -8.00 12.01
N GLU A 126 9.34 -8.48 12.82
CA GLU A 126 9.52 -9.89 13.06
C GLU A 126 8.14 -10.46 13.38
N SER A 127 7.77 -11.49 12.64
CA SER A 127 6.69 -12.37 13.03
C SER A 127 7.05 -12.91 14.41
N LYS A 128 6.49 -12.30 15.47
CA LYS A 128 6.57 -12.88 16.80
C LYS A 128 5.78 -14.17 16.75
N SER A 129 6.48 -15.26 16.48
CA SER A 129 6.02 -16.60 16.78
C SER A 129 5.66 -16.56 18.27
N PHE A 130 4.36 -16.58 18.56
CA PHE A 130 3.81 -16.46 19.91
C PHE A 130 4.10 -17.77 20.64
N GLY A 131 5.34 -17.93 21.11
CA GLY A 131 5.68 -18.95 22.09
C GLY A 131 4.96 -18.59 23.38
N ILE A 132 3.83 -19.25 23.63
CA ILE A 132 3.08 -19.09 24.89
C ILE A 132 3.98 -19.63 26.00
N LEU A 133 4.70 -18.73 26.69
CA LEU A 133 5.37 -19.07 27.94
C LEU A 133 4.28 -19.25 29.00
N MET A 134 3.82 -20.49 29.16
CA MET A 134 2.85 -20.84 30.19
C MET A 134 3.47 -20.48 31.55
N SER A 135 2.87 -19.50 32.25
CA SER A 135 3.24 -19.16 33.62
C SER A 135 3.29 -20.43 34.47
N SER A 136 4.23 -20.52 35.43
CA SER A 136 4.38 -21.69 36.31
C SER A 136 3.07 -22.05 37.02
N GLN A 137 2.21 -21.06 37.26
CA GLN A 137 0.86 -21.22 37.79
C GLN A 137 -0.04 -22.03 36.84
N ILE A 138 0.04 -21.80 35.53
CA ILE A 138 -0.77 -22.49 34.52
C ILE A 138 -0.26 -23.92 34.28
N PHE A 139 1.07 -24.13 34.31
CA PHE A 139 1.66 -25.47 34.21
C PHE A 139 1.32 -26.35 35.42
N LEU A 140 1.33 -25.77 36.63
CA LEU A 140 0.88 -26.45 37.85
C LEU A 140 -0.62 -26.78 37.80
N LEU A 141 -1.47 -25.86 37.30
CA LEU A 141 -2.90 -26.12 37.10
C LEU A 141 -3.19 -27.21 36.06
N GLN A 142 -2.37 -27.32 35.01
CA GLN A 142 -2.50 -28.39 34.02
C GLN A 142 -2.06 -29.74 34.59
N LEU A 143 -0.98 -29.79 35.37
CA LEU A 143 -0.53 -31.01 36.05
C LEU A 143 -1.53 -31.53 37.08
N THR A 144 -2.20 -30.64 37.81
CA THR A 144 -3.25 -31.04 38.77
C THR A 144 -4.53 -31.52 38.08
N LEU A 145 -4.84 -31.01 36.89
CA LEU A 145 -6.00 -31.46 36.10
C LEU A 145 -5.74 -32.82 35.42
N LEU A 146 -4.52 -33.06 34.92
CA LEU A 146 -4.12 -34.30 34.25
C LEU A 146 -3.76 -35.43 35.22
N GLY A 147 -3.38 -35.12 36.46
CA GLY A 147 -3.09 -36.10 37.51
C GLY A 147 -4.30 -36.63 38.27
N ASN A 148 -5.52 -36.23 37.90
CA ASN A 148 -6.79 -36.66 38.50
C ASN A 148 -7.70 -37.38 37.50
N LEU A 149 -7.11 -38.07 36.52
CA LEU A 149 -7.75 -39.08 35.67
C LEU A 149 -7.11 -40.44 35.93
#